data_AF-A0A2A4VLD4-F1
#
_entry.id   AF-A0A2A4VLD4-F1
#
_cell.length_a   1.000
_cell.length_b   1.000
_cell.length_c   1.000
_cell.angle_alpha   90.00
_cell.angle_beta   90.00
_cell.angle_gamma   90.00
#
_symmetry.space_group_name_H-M   'P 1'
#
loop_
_entity.id
_entity.type
_entity.pdbx_description
1 polymer ?
#
loop_
_entity_poly.entity_id
_entity_poly.type
_entity_poly.pdbx_seq_one_letter_code
_entity_poly.pdbx_strand_id
1 'polypeptide(L)' 'MAVLIKNFGNDMECNTLAEFKKALTEKYVGRNVSIVSTLPSGIKTSVFVDVQEDGSLIESYRGDIIAYYEFSEKFNLN' A
#
# COMPACT_ATOMS: atom_id res chain seq x y z
N MET A 1 10.51 -4.06 8.10
CA MET A 1 9.59 -5.01 7.42
C MET A 1 9.19 -4.37 6.11
N ALA A 2 9.08 -5.14 5.04
CA ALA A 2 8.76 -4.60 3.73
C ALA A 2 7.26 -4.74 3.42
N VAL A 3 6.72 -3.76 2.69
CA VAL A 3 5.37 -3.78 2.14
C VAL A 3 5.46 -3.99 0.64
N LEU A 4 4.63 -4.89 0.11
CA LEU A 4 4.58 -5.23 -1.30
C LEU A 4 3.34 -4.61 -1.94
N ILE A 5 3.54 -3.71 -2.88
CA ILE A 5 2.48 -3.22 -3.77
C ILE A 5 2.37 -4.22 -4.91
N LYS A 6 1.22 -4.88 -5.03
CA LYS A 6 0.92 -5.81 -6.12
C LYS A 6 0.03 -5.17 -7.17
N ASN A 7 0.45 -5.31 -8.42
CA ASN A 7 -0.30 -4.87 -9.59
C ASN A 7 0.09 -5.73 -10.80
N PHE A 8 -0.54 -6.91 -10.93
CA PHE A 8 -0.43 -7.89 -12.02
C PHE A 8 0.77 -7.70 -12.97
N GLY A 9 1.97 -8.10 -12.51
CA GLY A 9 3.20 -8.08 -13.30
C GLY A 9 4.09 -6.84 -13.11
N ASN A 10 3.64 -5.87 -12.31
CA ASN A 10 4.41 -4.70 -11.89
C ASN A 10 4.39 -4.56 -10.35
N ASP A 11 4.79 -5.64 -9.67
CA ASP A 11 4.87 -5.67 -8.22
C ASP A 11 6.11 -4.90 -7.74
N MET A 12 5.98 -4.16 -6.64
CA MET A 12 7.07 -3.38 -6.07
C MET A 12 7.12 -3.53 -4.56
N GLU A 13 8.27 -3.98 -4.06
CA GLU A 13 8.56 -4.03 -2.64
C GLU A 13 9.10 -2.68 -2.17
N CYS A 14 8.59 -2.21 -1.02
CA CYS A 14 8.94 -0.92 -0.42
C CYS A 14 9.36 -1.17 1.03
N ASN A 15 10.53 -0.66 1.41
CA ASN A 15 11.11 -0.90 2.74
C ASN A 15 10.86 0.25 3.71
N THR A 16 10.46 1.42 3.20
CA THR A 16 10.18 2.63 3.97
C THR A 16 8.84 3.23 3.57
N LEU A 17 8.24 4.01 4.47
CA LEU A 17 6.99 4.71 4.18
C LEU A 17 7.17 5.73 3.03
N ALA A 18 8.35 6.35 2.95
CA ALA A 18 8.67 7.31 1.89
C ALA A 18 8.72 6.64 0.51
N GLU A 19 9.38 5.49 0.38
CA GLU A 19 9.40 4.70 -0.86
C GLU A 19 7.99 4.26 -1.25
N PHE A 20 7.22 3.77 -0.29
CA PHE A 20 5.85 3.31 -0.50
C PHE A 20 4.96 4.44 -1.03
N LYS A 21 4.97 5.60 -0.37
CA LYS A 21 4.20 6.77 -0.79
C LYS A 21 4.63 7.22 -2.19
N LYS A 22 5.94 7.35 -2.43
CA LYS A 22 6.48 7.74 -3.72
C LYS A 22 6.06 6.78 -4.83
N ALA A 23 6.15 5.48 -4.58
CA ALA A 23 5.75 4.46 -5.55
C ALA A 23 4.27 4.57 -5.91
N LEU A 24 3.39 4.73 -4.91
CA LEU A 24 1.96 4.90 -5.14
C LEU A 24 1.66 6.14 -5.98
N THR A 25 2.25 7.29 -5.63
CA THR A 25 2.00 8.57 -6.32
C THR A 25 2.66 8.69 -7.69
N GLU A 26 3.75 7.99 -7.96
CA GLU A 26 4.45 8.11 -9.26
C GLU A 26 4.11 6.99 -10.23
N LYS A 27 3.86 5.76 -9.74
CA LYS A 27 3.73 4.57 -10.60
C LYS A 27 2.33 3.97 -10.61
N TYR A 28 1.55 4.20 -9.58
CA TYR A 28 0.26 3.52 -9.38
C TYR A 28 -0.94 4.48 -9.29
N VAL A 29 -0.76 5.78 -9.53
CA VAL A 29 -1.87 6.75 -9.62
C VAL A 29 -2.92 6.31 -10.64
N GLY A 30 -4.19 6.44 -10.25
CA GLY A 30 -5.34 6.04 -11.05
C GLY A 30 -5.51 4.53 -11.18
N ARG A 31 -4.79 3.73 -10.38
CA ARG A 31 -4.85 2.26 -10.42
C ARG A 31 -5.41 1.69 -9.12
N ASN A 32 -6.05 0.55 -9.28
CA ASN A 32 -6.36 -0.36 -8.18
C ASN A 32 -5.15 -1.26 -7.91
N VAL A 33 -4.65 -1.28 -6.67
CA VAL A 33 -3.50 -2.09 -6.26
C VAL A 33 -3.81 -2.87 -4.98
N SER A 34 -3.13 -4.00 -4.80
CA SER A 34 -3.19 -4.76 -3.55
C SER A 34 -1.92 -4.52 -2.74
N ILE A 35 -2.07 -3.99 -1.54
CA ILE A 35 -0.98 -3.77 -0.59
C ILE A 35 -0.89 -4.99 0.30
N VAL A 36 0.20 -5.73 0.18
CA VAL A 36 0.46 -6.95 0.95
C VAL A 36 1.55 -6.67 1.97
N SER A 37 1.32 -7.10 3.20
CA SER A 37 2.33 -7.06 4.25
C SER A 37 2.40 -8.39 4.98
N THR A 38 3.53 -8.64 5.63
CA THR A 38 3.75 -9.83 6.44
C THR A 38 3.90 -9.42 7.90
N LEU A 39 2.98 -9.88 8.74
CA LEU A 39 3.03 -9.66 10.18
C LEU A 39 4.23 -10.41 10.80
N PRO A 40 4.69 -10.03 12.01
CA PRO A 40 5.75 -10.76 12.72
C PRO A 40 5.44 -12.24 12.94
N SER A 41 4.15 -12.61 12.99
CA SER A 41 3.68 -14.00 13.06
C SER A 41 3.88 -14.81 11.77
N GLY A 42 4.32 -14.18 10.67
CA GLY A 42 4.41 -14.77 9.34
C GLY A 42 3.10 -14.73 8.54
N ILE A 43 2.00 -14.28 9.16
CA ILE A 43 0.70 -14.14 8.48
C ILE A 43 0.79 -12.99 7.47
N LYS A 44 0.34 -13.24 6.24
CA LYS A 44 0.22 -12.20 5.21
C LYS A 44 -1.16 -11.56 5.29
N THR A 45 -1.19 -10.23 5.33
CA THR A 45 -2.41 -9.43 5.24
C THR A 45 -2.40 -8.63 3.95
N SER A 46 -3.57 -8.44 3.35
CA SER A 46 -3.73 -7.70 2.11
C SER A 46 -4.85 -6.69 2.21
N VAL A 47 -4.59 -5.47 1.75
CA VAL A 47 -5.58 -4.40 1.63
C VAL A 47 -5.64 -3.99 0.16
N PHE A 48 -6.84 -3.89 -0.41
CA PHE A 48 -7.02 -3.44 -1.78
C PHE A 48 -7.37 -1.96 -1.76
N VAL A 49 -6.64 -1.17 -2.53
CA VAL A 49 -6.82 0.29 -2.56
C VAL A 49 -6.87 0.82 -3.98
N ASP A 50 -7.70 1.82 -4.17
CA ASP A 50 -7.72 2.68 -5.33
C ASP A 50 -6.87 3.91 -5.05
N VAL A 51 -5.80 4.08 -5.84
CA VAL A 51 -4.90 5.23 -5.73
C VAL A 51 -5.48 6.37 -6.56
N GLN A 52 -5.92 7.43 -5.88
CA GLN A 52 -6.52 8.61 -6.52
C GLN A 52 -5.46 9.52 -7.15
N GLU A 53 -5.90 10.47 -7.99
CA GLU A 53 -5.02 11.43 -8.68
C GLU A 53 -4.28 12.38 -7.73
N ASP A 54 -4.88 12.70 -6.59
CA ASP A 54 -4.25 13.50 -5.53
C ASP A 54 -3.31 12.68 -4.62
N GLY A 55 -3.17 11.37 -4.91
CA GLY A 55 -2.40 10.44 -4.11
C GLY A 55 -3.11 9.98 -2.84
N SER A 56 -4.40 10.27 -2.65
CA SER A 56 -5.18 9.63 -1.59
C SER A 56 -5.45 8.15 -1.91
N LEU A 57 -5.62 7.34 -0.86
CA LEU A 57 -5.91 5.91 -0.97
C LEU A 57 -7.33 5.67 -0.50
N ILE A 58 -8.13 5.02 -1.33
CA ILE A 58 -9.49 4.61 -0.98
C ILE A 58 -9.52 3.08 -0.89
N GLU A 59 -10.00 2.54 0.22
CA GLU A 59 -10.19 1.09 0.38
C GLU A 59 -11.30 0.61 -0.56
N SER A 60 -10.96 -0.34 -1.44
CA SER A 60 -11.81 -0.66 -2.59
C SER A 60 -13.13 -1.36 -2.26
N TYR A 61 -13.29 -1.90 -1.04
CA TYR A 61 -14.49 -2.63 -0.65
C TYR A 61 -15.47 -1.80 0.19
N ARG A 62 -14.97 -0.88 1.01
CA ARG A 62 -15.72 -0.06 1.96
C ARG A 62 -15.80 1.40 1.52
N GLY A 63 -14.90 1.84 0.64
CA GLY A 63 -14.81 3.23 0.20
C GLY A 63 -14.20 4.16 1.25
N ASP A 64 -13.62 3.60 2.31
CA ASP A 64 -13.00 4.37 3.39
C ASP A 64 -11.66 4.96 2.90
N ILE A 65 -11.41 6.24 3.20
CA ILE A 65 -10.11 6.85 2.94
C ILE A 65 -9.09 6.28 3.93
N ILE A 66 -8.00 5.70 3.44
CA ILE A 66 -6.92 5.16 4.27
C ILE A 66 -5.75 6.14 4.27
N ALA A 67 -5.32 6.53 5.47
CA ALA A 67 -4.13 7.33 5.63
C ALA A 67 -2.85 6.49 5.56
N TYR A 68 -1.79 7.07 5.00
CA TYR A 68 -0.48 6.40 4.87
C TYR A 68 0.09 5.93 6.22
N TYR A 69 -0.14 6.64 7.32
CA TYR A 69 0.39 6.25 8.63
C TYR A 69 -0.23 4.96 9.17
N GLU A 70 -1.44 4.59 8.73
CA GLU A 70 -2.02 3.31 9.12
C GLU A 70 -1.15 2.15 8.60
N PHE A 71 -0.47 2.34 7.47
CA PHE A 71 0.49 1.38 6.96
C PHE A 71 1.79 1.38 7.79
N SER A 72 2.24 2.52 8.32
CA SER A 72 3.38 2.52 9.25
C SER A 72 3.07 1.82 10.57
N GLU A 73 1.90 2.05 11.15
CA GLU A 73 1.50 1.42 12.42
C GLU A 73 1.23 -0.08 12.27
N LYS A 74 0.54 -0.47 11.19
CA LYS A 74 0.21 -1.88 10.94
C LYS A 74 1.42 -2.68 10.43
N PHE A 75 2.40 -2.04 9.78
CA PHE A 75 3.45 -2.74 9.04
C PHE A 75 4.89 -2.36 9.43
N ASN A 76 5.09 -1.56 10.47
CA ASN A 76 6.42 -1.14 10.97
C ASN A 76 7.33 -0.60 9.85
N LEU A 77 6.75 0.21 8.96
CA LEU A 77 7.51 1.01 8.01
C LEU A 77 8.01 2.25 8.76
N ASN A 78 9.32 2.33 8.99
CA ASN A 78 10.01 3.51 9.52
C ASN A 78 10.22 4.58 8.44
#